data_AF-A0A968PIW6-F1
#
_entry.id   AF-A0A968PIW6-F1
#
_cell.length_a   1.000
_cell.length_b   1.000
_cell.length_c   1.000
_cell.angle_alpha   90.00
_cell.angle_beta   90.00
_cell.angle_gamma   90.00
#
_symmetry.space_group_name_H-M   'P 1'
#
loop_
_entity.id
_entity.type
_entity.pdbx_description
1 polymer ?
#
loop_
_entity_poly.entity_id
_entity_poly.type
_entity_poly.pdbx_seq_one_letter_code
_entity_poly.pdbx_strand_id
1 'polypeptide(L)'
;MATQTLATSRRKTFPTLDHVWIFAALALIAMRPLVLPIQPHDFWWHMATGRVIIETGSIPIIDSFSYTQAGETFINQAWLAQVLMYGLYQLGGVPLILLVQSGIIVLAYGMLLRLCIERSGAVRMSVLVLLLTLPLSFDNWNVRPQTYTLPLFVAFLVLLTHWRERARGTVEPPADTKLPPLLQGRLWLLPLLMVLWVNLHGTFVLGGMLVALTFGGLLLERWLGNRRTPPDEATRARRAPLWHLFFWGAITALALLVNPRG
;
A
#
# COMPACT_ATOMS: atom_id res chain seq x y z
N MET A 1 29.95 -15.56 49.02
CA MET A 1 29.61 -15.92 47.62
C MET A 1 28.65 -14.85 47.10
N ALA A 2 29.13 -13.96 46.23
CA ALA A 2 28.42 -12.78 45.79
C ALA A 2 27.48 -13.08 44.61
N THR A 3 26.21 -12.77 44.76
CA THR A 3 25.18 -12.86 43.73
C THR A 3 25.28 -11.63 42.83
N GLN A 4 25.82 -11.79 41.61
CA GLN A 4 25.81 -10.73 40.61
C GLN A 4 24.41 -10.60 39.99
N THR A 5 23.69 -9.57 40.40
CA THR A 5 22.49 -9.06 39.72
C THR A 5 22.91 -8.42 38.40
N LEU A 6 22.65 -9.11 37.28
CA LEU A 6 22.78 -8.52 35.95
C LEU A 6 21.73 -7.42 35.76
N ALA A 7 22.15 -6.18 35.96
CA ALA A 7 21.36 -5.01 35.62
C ALA A 7 21.19 -4.94 34.09
N THR A 8 19.99 -5.21 33.60
CA THR A 8 19.59 -4.94 32.21
C THR A 8 19.62 -3.43 31.97
N SER A 9 20.73 -2.94 31.43
CA SER A 9 20.88 -1.55 30.99
C SER A 9 19.85 -1.23 29.90
N ARG A 10 18.82 -0.46 30.23
CA ARG A 10 17.95 0.23 29.27
C ARG A 10 18.84 1.20 28.48
N ARG A 11 19.33 0.80 27.30
CA ARG A 11 19.96 1.73 26.35
C ARG A 11 18.93 2.80 25.98
N LYS A 12 19.16 4.03 26.45
CA LYS A 12 18.48 5.22 25.90
C LYS A 12 18.92 5.33 24.44
N THR A 13 18.03 4.99 23.52
CA THR A 13 18.28 5.12 22.08
C THR A 13 18.17 6.59 21.70
N PHE A 14 19.29 7.30 21.75
CA PHE A 14 19.37 8.64 21.16
C PHE A 14 19.22 8.55 19.64
N PRO A 15 18.58 9.54 18.98
CA PRO A 15 18.44 9.56 17.53
C PRO A 15 19.83 9.54 16.88
N THR A 16 20.06 8.53 16.05
CA THR A 16 21.30 8.43 15.25
C THR A 16 21.19 9.30 13.99
N LEU A 17 22.31 9.52 13.31
CA LEU A 17 22.32 10.23 12.01
C LEU A 17 21.34 9.60 11.02
N ASP A 18 21.19 8.28 11.01
CA ASP A 18 20.27 7.57 10.12
C ASP A 18 18.80 7.94 10.37
N HIS A 19 18.42 8.20 11.63
CA HIS A 19 17.09 8.72 11.95
C HIS A 19 16.88 10.12 11.38
N VAL A 20 17.93 10.96 11.37
CA VAL A 20 17.88 12.31 10.77
C VAL A 20 17.68 12.21 9.26
N TRP A 21 18.39 11.31 8.57
CA TRP A 21 18.22 11.09 7.12
C TRP A 21 16.79 10.65 6.76
N ILE A 22 16.25 9.69 7.52
CA ILE A 22 14.87 9.20 7.31
C ILE A 22 13.87 10.33 7.56
N PHE A 23 14.00 11.03 8.70
CA PHE A 23 13.11 12.12 9.05
C PHE A 23 13.15 13.24 8.02
N ALA A 24 14.34 13.67 7.59
CA ALA A 24 14.51 14.73 6.60
C ALA A 24 13.86 14.36 5.26
N ALA A 25 14.02 13.11 4.80
CA ALA A 25 13.39 12.65 3.57
C ALA A 25 11.86 12.64 3.67
N LEU A 26 11.30 12.11 4.78
CA LEU A 26 9.85 12.09 4.99
C LEU A 26 9.27 13.50 5.18
N ALA A 27 9.99 14.40 5.85
CA ALA A 27 9.60 15.79 6.00
C ALA A 27 9.56 16.52 4.64
N LEU A 28 10.53 16.27 3.75
CA LEU A 28 10.53 16.83 2.40
C LEU A 28 9.33 16.34 1.58
N ILE A 29 9.01 15.04 1.68
CA ILE A 29 7.83 14.45 1.06
C ILE A 29 6.55 15.11 1.60
N ALA A 30 6.46 15.29 2.92
CA ALA A 30 5.31 15.91 3.57
C ALA A 30 5.11 17.38 3.17
N MET A 31 6.21 18.13 3.02
CA MET A 31 6.19 19.57 2.77
C MET A 31 5.57 19.93 1.42
N ARG A 32 5.85 19.16 0.36
CA ARG A 32 5.42 19.49 -1.00
C ARG A 32 3.89 19.68 -1.14
N PRO A 33 3.02 18.72 -0.77
CA PRO A 33 1.57 18.89 -0.90
C PRO A 33 1.00 19.95 0.06
N LEU A 34 1.75 20.35 1.10
CA LEU A 34 1.32 21.38 2.06
C LEU A 34 1.62 22.82 1.58
N VAL A 35 2.63 23.00 0.74
CA VAL A 35 3.10 24.33 0.32
C VAL A 35 2.65 24.68 -1.10
N LEU A 36 2.35 23.68 -1.93
CA LEU A 36 1.87 23.90 -3.29
C LEU A 36 0.34 24.04 -3.36
N PRO A 37 -0.19 24.91 -4.23
CA PRO A 37 -1.62 25.02 -4.44
C PRO A 37 -2.19 23.73 -5.07
N ILE A 38 -3.47 23.46 -4.79
CA ILE A 38 -4.20 22.37 -5.44
C ILE A 38 -4.30 22.65 -6.93
N GLN A 39 -3.84 21.71 -7.76
CA GLN A 39 -3.92 21.85 -9.21
C GLN A 39 -5.38 21.72 -9.69
N PRO A 40 -5.80 22.53 -10.68
CA PRO A 40 -7.19 22.59 -11.15
C PRO A 40 -7.53 21.46 -12.11
N HIS A 41 -7.30 20.21 -11.70
CA HIS A 41 -7.70 19.02 -12.45
C HIS A 41 -9.17 18.70 -12.14
N ASP A 42 -9.42 17.66 -11.36
CA ASP A 42 -10.73 17.11 -11.02
C ASP A 42 -11.07 17.25 -9.53
N PHE A 43 -10.28 18.02 -8.76
CA PHE A 43 -10.52 18.18 -7.32
C PHE A 43 -11.95 18.63 -7.00
N TRP A 44 -12.42 19.69 -7.66
CA TRP A 44 -13.77 20.20 -7.41
C TRP A 44 -14.88 19.26 -7.89
N TRP A 45 -14.62 18.44 -8.91
CA TRP A 45 -15.53 17.38 -9.31
C TRP A 45 -15.71 16.35 -8.18
N HIS A 46 -14.61 15.91 -7.58
CA HIS A 46 -14.64 14.98 -6.45
C HIS A 46 -15.33 15.58 -5.24
N MET A 47 -15.10 16.85 -4.94
CA MET A 47 -15.78 17.57 -3.86
C MET A 47 -17.29 17.70 -4.10
N ALA A 48 -17.70 18.09 -5.30
CA ALA A 48 -19.11 18.19 -5.66
C ALA A 48 -19.81 16.83 -5.60
N THR A 49 -19.18 15.79 -6.11
CA THR A 49 -19.73 14.42 -6.08
C THR A 49 -19.80 13.89 -4.64
N GLY A 50 -18.77 14.12 -3.83
CA GLY A 50 -18.76 13.75 -2.41
C GLY A 50 -19.85 14.46 -1.60
N ARG A 51 -20.12 15.73 -1.91
CA ARG A 51 -21.26 16.47 -1.35
C ARG A 51 -22.58 15.82 -1.69
N VAL A 52 -22.83 15.53 -2.97
CA VAL A 52 -24.07 14.87 -3.40
C VAL A 52 -24.25 13.54 -2.67
N ILE A 53 -23.21 12.71 -2.60
CA ILE A 53 -23.30 11.41 -1.91
C ILE A 53 -23.68 11.59 -0.43
N ILE A 54 -23.07 12.55 0.26
CA ILE A 54 -23.36 12.79 1.69
C ILE A 54 -24.76 13.38 1.90
N GLU A 55 -25.19 14.31 1.05
CA GLU A 55 -26.50 14.97 1.17
C GLU A 55 -27.66 14.04 0.81
N THR A 56 -27.52 13.18 -0.21
CA THR A 56 -28.60 12.29 -0.67
C THR A 56 -28.52 10.89 -0.08
N GLY A 57 -27.38 10.50 0.49
CA GLY A 57 -27.12 9.15 0.96
C GLY A 57 -26.98 8.10 -0.15
N SER A 58 -26.83 8.52 -1.41
CA SER A 58 -26.81 7.64 -2.58
C SER A 58 -25.64 7.95 -3.51
N ILE A 59 -25.03 6.93 -4.10
CA ILE A 59 -23.96 7.10 -5.09
C ILE A 59 -24.59 7.54 -6.43
N PRO A 60 -24.20 8.70 -7.00
CA PRO A 60 -24.72 9.15 -8.28
C PRO A 60 -24.45 8.15 -9.40
N ILE A 61 -25.51 7.78 -10.12
CA ILE A 61 -25.46 6.90 -11.29
C ILE A 61 -25.69 7.66 -12.61
N ILE A 62 -25.95 8.96 -12.53
CA ILE A 62 -26.18 9.87 -13.65
C ILE A 62 -25.13 10.98 -13.57
N ASP A 63 -24.52 11.32 -14.70
CA ASP A 63 -23.59 12.44 -14.78
C ASP A 63 -24.36 13.76 -14.73
N SER A 64 -24.12 14.55 -13.70
CA SER A 64 -24.76 15.86 -13.50
C SER A 64 -23.82 17.04 -13.77
N PHE A 65 -22.52 16.78 -13.94
CA PHE A 65 -21.50 17.84 -13.97
C PHE A 65 -20.82 17.98 -15.34
N SER A 66 -20.87 16.94 -16.19
CA SER A 66 -20.31 16.98 -17.54
C SER A 66 -21.09 17.92 -18.44
N TYR A 67 -20.38 18.73 -19.23
CA TYR A 67 -21.01 19.60 -20.22
C TYR A 67 -21.63 18.83 -21.40
N THR A 68 -20.97 17.77 -21.89
CA THR A 68 -21.38 17.04 -23.11
C THR A 68 -22.09 15.72 -22.84
N GLN A 69 -22.15 15.27 -21.59
CA GLN A 69 -22.70 13.97 -21.19
C GLN A 69 -23.66 14.10 -19.99
N ALA A 70 -24.15 15.31 -19.71
CA ALA A 70 -25.15 15.50 -18.66
C ALA A 70 -26.39 14.64 -18.94
N GLY A 71 -26.83 13.89 -17.92
CA GLY A 71 -27.96 12.97 -18.02
C GLY A 71 -27.58 11.53 -18.42
N GLU A 72 -26.34 11.29 -18.84
CA GLU A 72 -25.86 9.95 -19.20
C GLU A 72 -25.48 9.12 -17.98
N THR A 73 -25.35 7.80 -18.16
CA THR A 73 -24.96 6.89 -17.09
C THR A 73 -23.54 7.17 -16.61
N PHE A 74 -23.37 7.41 -15.31
CA PHE A 74 -22.08 7.66 -14.68
C PHE A 74 -21.65 6.50 -13.79
N ILE A 75 -20.40 6.06 -13.95
CA ILE A 75 -19.79 5.02 -13.13
C ILE A 75 -18.84 5.68 -12.14
N ASN A 76 -19.30 5.87 -10.91
CA ASN A 76 -18.49 6.47 -9.87
C ASN A 76 -17.67 5.43 -9.08
N GLN A 77 -16.54 5.02 -9.65
CA GLN A 77 -15.62 4.07 -9.02
C GLN A 77 -14.95 4.62 -7.74
N ALA A 78 -14.82 5.94 -7.61
CA ALA A 78 -14.05 6.58 -6.54
C ALA A 78 -14.95 7.16 -5.43
N TRP A 79 -16.17 6.63 -5.30
CA TRP A 79 -17.19 7.17 -4.40
C TRP A 79 -16.71 7.28 -2.95
N LEU A 80 -16.00 6.27 -2.43
CA LEU A 80 -15.56 6.26 -1.04
C LEU A 80 -14.51 7.34 -0.80
N ALA A 81 -13.58 7.52 -1.74
CA ALA A 81 -12.59 8.58 -1.64
C ALA A 81 -13.23 9.97 -1.67
N GLN A 82 -14.27 10.15 -2.49
CA GLN A 82 -15.02 11.41 -2.56
C GLN A 82 -15.78 11.70 -1.26
N VAL A 83 -16.40 10.69 -0.65
CA VAL A 83 -17.04 10.82 0.68
C VAL A 83 -16.00 11.21 1.74
N LEU A 84 -14.84 10.56 1.75
CA LEU A 84 -13.75 10.90 2.67
C LEU A 84 -13.26 12.34 2.47
N MET A 85 -13.03 12.75 1.21
CA MET A 85 -12.58 14.10 0.88
C MET A 85 -13.60 15.17 1.33
N TYR A 86 -14.88 15.00 1.01
CA TYR A 86 -15.90 15.95 1.40
C TYR A 86 -16.17 15.93 2.92
N GLY A 87 -16.12 14.76 3.56
CA GLY A 87 -16.21 14.65 5.02
C GLY A 87 -15.08 15.40 5.73
N LEU A 88 -13.83 15.26 5.27
CA LEU A 88 -12.70 16.03 5.80
C LEU A 88 -12.86 17.54 5.59
N TYR A 89 -13.39 17.94 4.43
CA TYR A 89 -13.70 19.34 4.17
C TYR A 89 -14.73 19.92 5.16
N GLN A 90 -15.77 19.16 5.50
CA GLN A 90 -16.76 19.60 6.49
C GLN A 90 -16.15 19.77 7.89
N LEU A 91 -15.14 18.97 8.24
CA LEU A 91 -14.50 19.01 9.57
C LEU A 91 -13.45 20.11 9.71
N GLY A 92 -12.68 20.39 8.65
CA GLY A 92 -11.52 21.30 8.75
C GLY A 92 -11.14 21.98 7.44
N GLY A 93 -12.06 22.02 6.48
CA GLY A 93 -11.86 22.65 5.18
C GLY A 93 -10.75 22.00 4.34
N VAL A 94 -10.29 22.76 3.36
CA VAL A 94 -9.16 22.38 2.49
C VAL A 94 -7.86 22.09 3.28
N PRO A 95 -7.49 22.85 4.33
CA PRO A 95 -6.26 22.57 5.08
C PRO A 95 -6.22 21.17 5.67
N LEU A 96 -7.34 20.65 6.20
CA LEU A 96 -7.40 19.29 6.74
C LEU A 96 -7.24 18.24 5.64
N ILE A 97 -7.82 18.47 4.45
CA ILE A 97 -7.60 17.58 3.30
C ILE A 97 -6.12 17.52 2.93
N LEU A 98 -5.44 18.66 2.84
CA LEU A 98 -4.01 18.73 2.52
C LEU A 98 -3.16 18.00 3.57
N LEU A 99 -3.49 18.18 4.85
CA LEU A 99 -2.78 17.51 5.95
C LEU A 99 -2.94 15.99 5.86
N VAL A 100 -4.16 15.49 5.66
CA VAL A 100 -4.42 14.05 5.54
C VAL A 100 -3.77 13.47 4.29
N GLN A 101 -3.88 14.14 3.15
CA GLN A 101 -3.23 13.72 1.89
C GLN A 101 -1.71 13.66 2.02
N SER A 102 -1.10 14.68 2.63
CA SER A 102 0.33 14.68 2.95
C SER A 102 0.70 13.48 3.83
N GLY A 103 -0.08 13.23 4.89
CA GLY A 103 0.12 12.07 5.76
C GLY A 103 0.02 10.73 5.04
N ILE A 104 -0.92 10.58 4.10
CA ILE A 104 -1.10 9.37 3.28
C ILE A 104 0.11 9.14 2.36
N ILE A 105 0.61 10.19 1.71
CA ILE A 105 1.82 10.11 0.87
C ILE A 105 3.02 9.72 1.75
N VAL A 106 3.19 10.38 2.90
CA VAL A 106 4.27 10.04 3.85
C VAL A 106 4.17 8.60 4.32
N LEU A 107 2.97 8.10 4.61
CA LEU A 107 2.74 6.70 4.98
C LEU A 107 3.19 5.75 3.87
N ALA A 108 2.75 6.00 2.63
CA ALA A 108 3.11 5.16 1.48
C ALA A 108 4.62 5.13 1.24
N TYR A 109 5.26 6.30 1.17
CA TYR A 109 6.70 6.41 0.93
C TYR A 109 7.53 5.95 2.13
N GLY A 110 7.02 6.12 3.36
CA GLY A 110 7.66 5.61 4.58
C GLY A 110 7.66 4.08 4.63
N MET A 111 6.55 3.44 4.25
CA MET A 111 6.47 1.99 4.10
C MET A 111 7.42 1.49 3.00
N LEU A 112 7.47 2.19 1.86
CA LEU A 112 8.37 1.84 0.76
C LEU A 112 9.84 1.99 1.16
N LEU A 113 10.20 3.11 1.80
CA LEU A 113 11.55 3.36 2.31
C LEU A 113 11.96 2.28 3.30
N ARG A 114 11.07 1.94 4.25
CA ARG A 114 11.31 0.87 5.20
C ARG A 114 11.62 -0.44 4.50
N LEU A 115 10.81 -0.83 3.51
CA LEU A 115 11.06 -2.04 2.73
C LEU A 115 12.42 -1.97 2.02
N CYS A 116 12.74 -0.85 1.38
CA CYS A 116 14.04 -0.66 0.72
C CYS A 116 15.21 -0.82 1.69
N ILE A 117 15.10 -0.30 2.92
CA ILE A 117 16.11 -0.42 3.98
C ILE A 117 16.23 -1.88 4.43
N GLU A 118 15.10 -2.56 4.66
CA GLU A 118 15.07 -3.98 5.04
C GLU A 118 15.74 -4.86 3.97
N ARG A 119 15.59 -4.50 2.68
CA ARG A 119 16.15 -5.25 1.55
C ARG A 119 17.62 -4.93 1.25
N SER A 120 18.05 -3.69 1.47
CA SER A 120 19.41 -3.23 1.13
C SER A 120 20.38 -3.33 2.30
N GLY A 121 19.89 -3.28 3.55
CA GLY A 121 20.71 -3.08 4.74
C GLY A 121 21.40 -1.70 4.79
N ALA A 122 21.09 -0.79 3.87
CA ALA A 122 21.83 0.45 3.64
C ALA A 122 20.90 1.67 3.68
N VAL A 123 20.69 2.23 4.88
CA VAL A 123 19.76 3.35 5.12
C VAL A 123 19.99 4.52 4.17
N ARG A 124 21.24 5.02 4.11
CA ARG A 124 21.57 6.21 3.33
C ARG A 124 21.37 6.00 1.84
N MET A 125 21.74 4.83 1.30
CA MET A 125 21.51 4.52 -0.12
C MET A 125 20.02 4.44 -0.43
N SER A 126 19.22 3.80 0.42
CA SER A 126 17.76 3.76 0.24
C SER A 126 17.14 5.14 0.29
N VAL A 127 17.58 6.02 1.20
CA VAL A 127 17.14 7.42 1.25
C VAL A 127 17.56 8.19 -0.01
N LEU A 128 18.81 8.08 -0.44
CA LEU A 128 19.30 8.79 -1.63
C LEU A 128 18.56 8.38 -2.90
N VAL A 129 18.37 7.08 -3.12
CA VAL A 129 17.63 6.57 -4.28
C VAL A 129 16.16 7.01 -4.22
N LEU A 130 15.55 7.01 -3.04
CA LEU A 130 14.20 7.55 -2.87
C LEU A 130 14.14 9.03 -3.27
N LEU A 131 15.04 9.85 -2.73
CA LEU A 131 15.11 11.28 -3.02
C LEU A 131 15.32 11.56 -4.52
N LEU A 132 16.19 10.79 -5.18
CA LEU A 132 16.45 10.91 -6.62
C LEU A 132 15.23 10.55 -7.49
N THR A 133 14.34 9.68 -7.00
CA THR A 133 13.15 9.25 -7.74
C THR A 133 11.89 10.08 -7.43
N LEU A 134 11.90 10.91 -6.38
CA LEU A 134 10.77 11.78 -6.03
C LEU A 134 10.28 12.65 -7.20
N PRO A 135 11.16 13.27 -8.03
CA PRO A 135 10.69 14.12 -9.12
C PRO A 135 9.78 13.42 -10.12
N LEU A 136 10.03 12.13 -10.39
CA LEU A 136 9.23 11.31 -11.28
C LEU A 136 7.81 11.06 -10.74
N SER A 137 7.59 11.28 -9.45
CA SER A 137 6.34 10.99 -8.76
C SER A 137 5.46 12.23 -8.54
N PHE A 138 5.97 13.44 -8.76
CA PHE A 138 5.32 14.67 -8.31
C PHE A 138 3.93 14.90 -8.92
N ASP A 139 3.71 14.50 -10.17
CA ASP A 139 2.41 14.63 -10.83
C ASP A 139 1.33 13.72 -10.19
N ASN A 140 1.77 12.69 -9.45
CA ASN A 140 0.90 11.77 -8.73
C ASN A 140 0.62 12.22 -7.28
N TRP A 141 1.19 13.34 -6.81
CA TRP A 141 0.98 13.86 -5.44
C TRP A 141 -0.13 14.91 -5.36
N ASN A 142 -0.94 15.00 -6.41
CA ASN A 142 -2.12 15.85 -6.43
C ASN A 142 -3.20 15.35 -5.46
N VAL A 143 -4.06 16.26 -5.01
CA VAL A 143 -5.21 15.93 -4.15
C VAL A 143 -6.28 15.22 -4.98
N ARG A 144 -6.18 13.90 -5.06
CA ARG A 144 -7.05 13.04 -5.88
C ARG A 144 -7.38 11.73 -5.16
N PRO A 145 -8.46 11.04 -5.55
CA PRO A 145 -8.79 9.70 -5.06
C PRO A 145 -7.65 8.69 -5.18
N GLN A 146 -6.86 8.76 -6.25
CA GLN A 146 -5.71 7.89 -6.48
C GLN A 146 -4.71 7.91 -5.30
N THR A 147 -4.49 9.05 -4.67
CA THR A 147 -3.49 9.23 -3.61
C THR A 147 -3.80 8.39 -2.38
N TYR A 148 -5.09 8.21 -2.06
CA TYR A 148 -5.55 7.32 -0.97
C TYR A 148 -5.14 5.85 -1.18
N THR A 149 -4.83 5.47 -2.42
CA THR A 149 -4.50 4.07 -2.77
C THR A 149 -3.01 3.77 -2.82
N LEU A 150 -2.15 4.80 -2.81
CA LEU A 150 -0.69 4.62 -2.75
C LEU A 150 -0.23 3.73 -1.58
N PRO A 151 -0.67 3.94 -0.32
CA PRO A 151 -0.26 3.06 0.77
C PRO A 151 -0.81 1.64 0.61
N LEU A 152 -1.95 1.45 -0.06
CA LEU A 152 -2.50 0.12 -0.34
C LEU A 152 -1.63 -0.63 -1.35
N PHE A 153 -1.18 0.03 -2.41
CA PHE A 153 -0.22 -0.54 -3.36
C PHE A 153 1.08 -0.97 -2.67
N VAL A 154 1.64 -0.09 -1.84
CA VAL A 154 2.88 -0.41 -1.10
C VAL A 154 2.63 -1.54 -0.09
N ALA A 155 1.47 -1.57 0.57
CA ALA A 155 1.09 -2.66 1.48
C ALA A 155 1.03 -4.01 0.76
N PHE A 156 0.43 -4.08 -0.44
CA PHE A 156 0.45 -5.29 -1.28
C PHE A 156 1.88 -5.74 -1.57
N LEU A 157 2.73 -4.81 -2.00
CA LEU A 157 4.13 -5.08 -2.34
C LEU A 157 4.91 -5.59 -1.12
N VAL A 158 4.75 -4.95 0.04
CA VAL A 158 5.35 -5.35 1.32
C VAL A 158 4.89 -6.75 1.73
N LEU A 159 3.58 -7.03 1.71
CA LEU A 159 3.01 -8.32 2.11
C LEU A 159 3.51 -9.45 1.22
N LEU A 160 3.46 -9.28 -0.10
CA LEU A 160 3.92 -10.27 -1.07
C LEU A 160 5.44 -10.52 -0.93
N THR A 161 6.23 -9.47 -0.74
CA THR A 161 7.69 -9.58 -0.57
C THR A 161 8.04 -10.36 0.70
N HIS A 162 7.48 -9.95 1.83
CA HIS A 162 7.71 -10.62 3.12
C HIS A 162 7.22 -12.06 3.13
N TRP A 163 6.09 -12.36 2.47
CA TRP A 163 5.62 -13.73 2.33
C TRP A 163 6.60 -14.57 1.53
N ARG A 164 7.10 -14.07 0.38
CA ARG A 164 8.09 -14.80 -0.44
C ARG A 164 9.37 -15.10 0.32
N GLU A 165 9.86 -14.15 1.12
CA GLU A 165 11.08 -14.32 1.93
C GLU A 165 10.93 -15.41 2.98
N ARG A 166 9.85 -15.36 3.77
CA ARG A 166 9.53 -16.42 4.74
C ARG A 166 9.43 -17.78 4.06
N ALA A 167 8.76 -17.80 2.92
CA ALA A 167 8.52 -19.01 2.17
C ALA A 167 9.81 -19.61 1.54
N ARG A 168 10.89 -18.82 1.39
CA ARG A 168 12.23 -19.28 1.00
C ARG A 168 13.10 -19.68 2.19
N GLY A 169 12.63 -19.48 3.42
CA GLY A 169 13.40 -19.70 4.64
C GLY A 169 14.50 -18.66 4.88
N THR A 170 14.44 -17.48 4.22
CA THR A 170 15.42 -16.40 4.44
C THR A 170 15.14 -15.62 5.72
N VAL A 171 13.93 -15.75 6.26
CA VAL A 171 13.50 -15.14 7.52
C VAL A 171 12.80 -16.22 8.33
N GLU A 172 13.39 -16.63 9.45
CA GLU A 172 12.76 -17.59 10.36
C GLU A 172 11.49 -16.97 10.98
N PRO A 173 10.39 -17.73 11.07
CA PRO A 173 9.22 -17.27 11.80
C PRO A 173 9.59 -17.05 13.27
N PRO A 174 9.01 -16.03 13.95
CA PRO A 174 9.22 -15.85 15.38
C PRO A 174 8.82 -17.14 16.11
N ALA A 175 9.70 -17.66 16.96
CA ALA A 175 9.59 -18.97 17.62
C ALA A 175 8.25 -19.19 18.36
N ASP A 176 7.55 -18.12 18.74
CA ASP A 176 6.30 -18.15 19.51
C ASP A 176 5.01 -17.97 18.66
N THR A 177 5.10 -17.98 17.34
CA THR A 177 3.94 -17.70 16.47
C THR A 177 3.03 -18.93 16.32
N LYS A 178 1.98 -19.03 17.16
CA LYS A 178 0.95 -20.10 17.11
C LYS A 178 -0.04 -20.04 15.93
N LEU A 179 0.16 -19.15 14.95
CA LEU A 179 -0.76 -19.01 13.83
C LEU A 179 -0.63 -20.20 12.86
N PRO A 180 -1.72 -20.67 12.24
CA PRO A 180 -1.65 -21.70 11.22
C PRO A 180 -0.78 -21.23 10.02
N PRO A 181 -0.09 -22.14 9.31
CA PRO A 181 0.85 -21.80 8.22
C PRO A 181 0.26 -20.88 7.15
N LEU A 182 -1.04 -21.00 6.90
CA LEU A 182 -1.82 -20.16 5.99
C LEU A 182 -1.86 -18.68 6.37
N LEU A 183 -1.83 -18.38 7.68
CA LEU A 183 -1.98 -17.03 8.22
C LEU A 183 -0.64 -16.38 8.59
N GLN A 184 0.41 -17.19 8.78
CA GLN A 184 1.77 -16.71 9.08
C GLN A 184 2.31 -15.77 8.00
N GLY A 185 1.91 -15.99 6.75
CA GLY A 185 2.24 -15.15 5.60
C GLY A 185 1.56 -13.78 5.56
N ARG A 186 0.53 -13.55 6.40
CA ARG A 186 -0.32 -12.36 6.40
C ARG A 186 -1.00 -12.04 5.06
N LEU A 187 -1.04 -12.99 4.12
CA LEU A 187 -1.72 -12.83 2.83
C LEU A 187 -3.24 -12.62 2.96
N TRP A 188 -3.81 -12.99 4.11
CA TRP A 188 -5.22 -12.72 4.45
C TRP A 188 -5.57 -11.23 4.53
N LEU A 189 -4.57 -10.35 4.64
CA LEU A 189 -4.78 -8.89 4.57
C LEU A 189 -5.05 -8.40 3.14
N LEU A 190 -4.57 -9.11 2.11
CA LEU A 190 -4.75 -8.71 0.71
C LEU A 190 -6.23 -8.51 0.32
N PRO A 191 -7.16 -9.44 0.62
CA PRO A 191 -8.57 -9.22 0.28
C PRO A 191 -9.17 -8.02 1.04
N LEU A 192 -8.83 -7.82 2.31
CA LEU A 192 -9.34 -6.69 3.09
C LEU A 192 -8.87 -5.35 2.51
N LEU A 193 -7.59 -5.27 2.15
CA LEU A 193 -7.03 -4.11 1.47
C LEU A 193 -7.63 -3.91 0.09
N MET A 194 -7.97 -4.99 -0.63
CA MET A 194 -8.62 -4.91 -1.95
C MET A 194 -10.04 -4.38 -1.86
N VAL A 195 -10.84 -4.82 -0.88
CA VAL A 195 -12.19 -4.27 -0.65
C VAL A 195 -12.13 -2.76 -0.43
N LEU A 196 -11.16 -2.30 0.36
CA LEU A 196 -10.95 -0.87 0.55
C LEU A 196 -10.53 -0.18 -0.76
N TRP A 197 -9.57 -0.76 -1.48
CA TRP A 197 -8.99 -0.18 -2.70
C TRP A 197 -10.02 -0.05 -3.83
N VAL A 198 -10.81 -1.10 -4.10
CA VAL A 198 -11.78 -1.12 -5.20
C VAL A 198 -12.84 -0.02 -5.08
N ASN A 199 -13.14 0.42 -3.86
CA ASN A 199 -14.07 1.52 -3.58
C ASN A 199 -13.41 2.92 -3.56
N LEU A 200 -12.08 2.99 -3.46
CA LEU A 200 -11.34 4.24 -3.44
C LEU A 200 -10.93 4.71 -4.84
N HIS A 201 -10.43 3.80 -5.70
CA HIS A 201 -9.93 4.17 -7.03
C HIS A 201 -9.73 2.97 -7.96
N GLY A 202 -9.89 3.18 -9.28
CA GLY A 202 -9.74 2.16 -10.32
C GLY A 202 -8.34 1.56 -10.48
N THR A 203 -7.32 2.09 -9.79
CA THR A 203 -5.96 1.53 -9.77
C THR A 203 -5.86 0.20 -9.01
N PHE A 204 -6.95 -0.30 -8.42
CA PHE A 204 -7.01 -1.62 -7.76
C PHE A 204 -6.52 -2.76 -8.65
N VAL A 205 -6.64 -2.61 -9.97
CA VAL A 205 -6.12 -3.56 -10.98
C VAL A 205 -4.62 -3.83 -10.78
N LEU A 206 -3.86 -2.83 -10.32
CA LEU A 206 -2.44 -2.98 -10.02
C LEU A 206 -2.19 -3.95 -8.85
N GLY A 207 -3.08 -4.00 -7.86
CA GLY A 207 -3.01 -4.98 -6.77
C GLY A 207 -3.17 -6.41 -7.27
N GLY A 208 -4.14 -6.65 -8.16
CA GLY A 208 -4.31 -7.94 -8.85
C GLY A 208 -3.10 -8.30 -9.72
N MET A 209 -2.56 -7.33 -10.45
CA MET A 209 -1.36 -7.50 -11.26
C MET A 209 -0.14 -7.90 -10.42
N LEU A 210 0.06 -7.32 -9.23
CA LEU A 210 1.16 -7.71 -8.32
C LEU A 210 1.05 -9.16 -7.86
N VAL A 211 -0.17 -9.63 -7.54
CA VAL A 211 -0.41 -11.03 -7.16
C VAL A 211 -0.12 -11.95 -8.34
N ALA A 212 -0.62 -11.61 -9.54
CA ALA A 212 -0.41 -12.39 -10.76
C ALA A 212 1.07 -12.47 -11.16
N LEU A 213 1.80 -11.34 -11.14
CA LEU A 213 3.23 -11.29 -11.41
C LEU A 213 4.04 -12.10 -10.39
N THR A 214 3.64 -12.05 -9.11
CA THR A 214 4.29 -12.85 -8.07
C THR A 214 4.08 -14.33 -8.31
N PHE A 215 2.85 -14.74 -8.65
CA PHE A 215 2.52 -16.12 -8.95
C PHE A 215 3.26 -16.63 -10.20
N GLY A 216 3.21 -15.87 -11.30
CA GLY A 216 3.91 -16.18 -12.55
C GLY A 216 5.44 -16.25 -12.37
N GLY A 217 6.01 -15.32 -11.59
CA GLY A 217 7.43 -15.35 -11.24
C GLY A 217 7.84 -16.61 -10.49
N LEU A 218 7.01 -17.08 -9.54
CA LEU A 218 7.27 -18.33 -8.81
C LEU A 218 7.11 -19.57 -9.69
N LEU A 219 6.16 -19.58 -10.64
CA LEU A 219 6.03 -20.66 -11.62
C LEU A 219 7.27 -20.73 -12.53
N LEU A 220 7.71 -19.58 -13.03
CA LEU A 220 8.90 -19.49 -13.87
C LEU A 220 10.16 -19.95 -13.11
N GLU A 221 10.34 -19.52 -11.86
CA GLU A 221 11.43 -19.96 -10.99
C GLU A 221 11.43 -21.49 -10.82
N ARG A 222 10.26 -22.11 -10.59
CA ARG A 222 10.14 -23.57 -10.46
C ARG A 222 10.43 -24.30 -11.77
N TRP A 223 9.95 -23.78 -12.89
CA TRP A 223 10.17 -24.34 -14.21
C TRP A 223 11.64 -24.30 -14.62
N LEU A 224 12.30 -23.15 -14.44
CA LEU A 224 13.74 -22.98 -14.68
C LEU A 224 14.59 -23.84 -13.74
N GLY A 225 14.23 -23.89 -12.46
CA GLY A 225 14.94 -24.68 -11.45
C GLY A 225 14.91 -26.19 -11.77
N ASN A 226 13.75 -26.72 -12.14
CA ASN A 226 13.62 -28.14 -12.51
C ASN A 226 14.43 -28.54 -13.77
N ARG A 227 14.75 -27.58 -14.65
CA ARG A 227 15.56 -27.84 -15.86
C ARG A 227 17.07 -27.88 -15.59
N ARG A 228 17.56 -27.16 -14.59
CA ARG A 228 19.00 -27.06 -14.30
C ARG A 228 19.51 -28.16 -13.39
N THR A 229 18.71 -28.56 -12.41
CA THR A 229 19.06 -29.60 -11.43
C THR A 229 17.78 -30.08 -10.74
N PRO A 230 17.51 -31.41 -10.67
CA PRO A 230 16.44 -31.92 -9.82
C PRO A 230 16.70 -31.44 -8.38
N PRO A 231 15.75 -30.75 -7.73
CA PRO A 231 16.00 -30.22 -6.39
C PRO A 231 15.98 -31.36 -5.37
N ASP A 232 16.99 -31.41 -4.50
CA ASP A 232 16.98 -32.26 -3.30
C ASP A 232 15.75 -31.99 -2.44
N GLU A 233 15.38 -32.97 -1.60
CA GLU A 233 14.19 -32.89 -0.72
C GLU A 233 14.19 -31.64 0.18
N ALA A 234 15.35 -31.23 0.68
CA ALA A 234 15.50 -30.00 1.46
C ALA A 234 15.15 -28.74 0.65
N THR A 235 15.46 -28.74 -0.64
CA THR A 235 15.15 -27.65 -1.57
C THR A 235 13.68 -27.66 -1.98
N ARG A 236 13.05 -28.84 -2.09
CA ARG A 236 11.59 -28.98 -2.29
C ARG A 236 10.80 -28.48 -1.09
N ALA A 237 11.23 -28.82 0.12
CA ALA A 237 10.58 -28.40 1.37
C ALA A 237 10.62 -26.87 1.58
N ARG A 238 11.67 -26.19 1.06
CA ARG A 238 11.84 -24.73 1.10
C ARG A 238 11.14 -23.96 -0.04
N ARG A 239 10.36 -24.64 -0.90
CA ARG A 239 9.62 -23.94 -1.95
C ARG A 239 8.38 -23.28 -1.37
N ALA A 240 8.18 -22.01 -1.72
CA ALA A 240 6.99 -21.29 -1.31
C ALA A 240 5.71 -22.03 -1.72
N PRO A 241 4.75 -22.26 -0.80
CA PRO A 241 3.53 -23.00 -1.11
C PRO A 241 2.66 -22.17 -2.06
N LEU A 242 2.73 -22.49 -3.37
CA LEU A 242 1.95 -21.81 -4.41
C LEU A 242 0.45 -21.80 -4.10
N TRP A 243 -0.04 -22.84 -3.43
CA TRP A 243 -1.44 -22.95 -3.08
C TRP A 243 -1.88 -21.87 -2.08
N HIS A 244 -1.00 -21.40 -1.17
CA HIS A 244 -1.33 -20.26 -0.28
C HIS A 244 -1.59 -18.99 -1.09
N LEU A 245 -0.71 -18.70 -2.05
CA LEU A 245 -0.83 -17.53 -2.92
C LEU A 245 -2.03 -17.66 -3.86
N PHE A 246 -2.28 -18.85 -4.39
CA PHE A 246 -3.46 -19.12 -5.21
C PHE A 246 -4.76 -18.91 -4.42
N PHE A 247 -4.85 -19.50 -3.21
CA PHE A 247 -6.03 -19.39 -2.36
C PHE A 247 -6.33 -17.93 -1.98
N TRP A 248 -5.35 -17.23 -1.40
CA TRP A 248 -5.56 -15.82 -1.02
C TRP A 248 -5.67 -14.90 -2.23
N GLY A 249 -5.01 -15.22 -3.34
CA GLY A 249 -5.17 -14.52 -4.61
C GLY A 249 -6.58 -14.65 -5.18
N ALA A 250 -7.18 -15.85 -5.13
CA ALA A 250 -8.56 -16.08 -5.55
C ALA A 250 -9.55 -15.32 -4.65
N ILE A 251 -9.37 -15.35 -3.33
CA ILE A 251 -10.20 -14.55 -2.40
C ILE A 251 -10.02 -13.05 -2.67
N THR A 252 -8.80 -12.61 -2.98
CA THR A 252 -8.54 -11.21 -3.35
C THR A 252 -9.20 -10.83 -4.67
N ALA A 253 -9.30 -11.75 -5.64
CA ALA A 253 -10.05 -11.53 -6.86
C ALA A 253 -11.56 -11.45 -6.61
N LEU A 254 -12.10 -12.27 -5.71
CA LEU A 254 -13.50 -12.15 -5.27
C LEU A 254 -13.77 -10.84 -4.52
N ALA A 255 -12.79 -10.33 -3.77
CA ALA A 255 -12.90 -9.04 -3.09
C ALA A 255 -13.08 -7.85 -4.05
N LEU A 256 -12.72 -7.99 -5.33
CA LEU A 256 -13.02 -7.00 -6.36
C LEU A 256 -14.52 -6.78 -6.53
N LEU A 257 -15.33 -7.80 -6.26
CA LEU A 257 -16.79 -7.74 -6.40
C LEU A 257 -17.48 -7.00 -5.26
N VAL A 258 -16.73 -6.60 -4.23
CA VAL A 258 -17.24 -5.87 -3.07
C VAL A 258 -17.23 -4.38 -3.36
N ASN A 259 -17.99 -3.99 -4.38
CA ASN A 259 -18.24 -2.60 -4.76
C ASN A 259 -19.72 -2.45 -5.14
N PRO A 260 -20.27 -1.22 -5.27
CA PRO A 260 -21.69 -0.99 -5.54
C PRO A 260 -22.26 -1.65 -6.80
N ARG A 261 -21.41 -2.16 -7.70
CA ARG A 261 -21.83 -2.76 -8.97
C ARG A 261 -21.70 -4.29 -9.03
N GLY A 262 -21.15 -4.93 -8.00
CA GLY A 262 -20.75 -6.34 -8.06
C GLY A 262 -19.50 -6.49 -8.90
#